data_AF-A0A7Y1VG41-F1
#
_entry.id   AF-A0A7Y1VG41-F1
#
_cell.length_a   1.000
_cell.length_b   1.000
_cell.length_c   1.000
_cell.angle_alpha   90.00
_cell.angle_beta   90.00
_cell.angle_gamma   90.00
#
_symmetry.space_group_name_H-M   'P 1'
#
loop_
_entity.id
_entity.type
_entity.pdbx_description
1 polymer ?
#
loop_
_entity_poly.entity_id
_entity_poly.type
_entity_poly.pdbx_seq_one_letter_code
_entity_poly.pdbx_strand_id
1 'polypeptide(L)'
;MWRILDIPKTLREEELQMADFDVDAMLRRFQDRAEAVRSRPLPPVAGEERMKFVKQAESDFLDYKLVGDAAWSVEDGELVLRIPLRSSDPAP
;
A
#
# COMPACT_ATOMS: atom_id res chain seq x y z
N MET A 1 17.01 33.19 -37.55
CA MET A 1 16.95 31.72 -37.50
C MET A 1 17.97 31.34 -36.43
N TRP A 2 17.59 31.06 -35.18
CA TRP A 2 16.88 29.88 -34.66
C TRP A 2 15.95 30.27 -33.49
N ARG A 3 14.74 29.70 -33.45
CA ARG A 3 13.70 29.97 -32.43
C ARG A 3 13.83 28.89 -31.35
N ILE A 4 14.15 29.30 -30.12
CA ILE A 4 14.11 28.44 -28.93
C ILE A 4 12.65 28.01 -28.76
N LEU A 5 12.40 26.70 -28.80
CA LEU A 5 11.10 26.12 -28.50
C LEU A 5 10.81 26.40 -27.02
N ASP A 6 9.79 27.23 -26.80
CA ASP A 6 9.18 27.46 -25.50
C ASP A 6 8.47 26.16 -25.11
N ILE A 7 9.18 25.30 -24.37
CA ILE A 7 8.61 24.08 -23.80
C ILE A 7 7.60 24.52 -22.75
N PRO A 8 6.30 24.20 -22.87
CA PRO A 8 5.31 24.61 -21.90
C PRO A 8 5.68 24.07 -20.51
N LYS A 9 5.76 24.99 -19.54
CA LYS A 9 6.19 24.75 -18.16
C LYS A 9 5.31 23.73 -17.42
N THR A 10 4.11 23.49 -17.93
CA THR A 10 3.07 22.62 -17.35
C THR A 10 3.45 21.14 -17.36
N LEU A 11 4.28 20.69 -18.31
CA LEU A 11 4.71 19.29 -18.39
C LEU A 11 5.70 18.88 -17.29
N ARG A 12 6.28 19.84 -16.55
CA ARG A 12 7.27 19.54 -15.49
C ARG A 12 6.70 19.53 -14.08
N GLU A 13 5.59 20.22 -13.82
CA GLU A 13 5.06 20.37 -12.45
C GLU A 13 4.30 19.12 -11.98
N GLU A 14 3.57 18.44 -12.89
CA GLU A 14 2.87 17.18 -12.58
C GLU A 14 3.84 16.00 -12.41
N GLU A 15 4.92 15.94 -13.21
CA GLU A 15 6.01 14.96 -13.01
C GLU A 15 6.77 15.18 -11.70
N LEU A 16 6.93 16.43 -11.26
CA LEU A 16 7.65 16.81 -10.03
C LEU A 16 6.86 16.51 -8.75
N GLN A 17 5.52 16.54 -8.78
CA GLN A 17 4.70 16.31 -7.58
C GLN A 17 4.63 14.82 -7.19
N MET A 18 4.81 13.92 -8.17
CA MET A 18 5.01 12.49 -7.96
C MET A 18 6.43 12.11 -7.54
N ALA A 19 7.43 12.91 -7.94
CA ALA A 19 8.83 12.66 -7.60
C ALA A 19 9.12 12.74 -6.09
N ASP A 20 8.20 13.29 -5.28
CA ASP A 20 8.34 13.38 -3.81
C ASP A 20 7.52 12.31 -3.05
N PHE A 21 6.64 11.56 -3.74
CA PHE A 21 5.86 10.48 -3.13
C PHE A 21 6.37 9.11 -3.58
N ASP A 22 7.31 8.57 -2.81
CA ASP A 22 7.84 7.22 -3.01
C ASP A 22 6.82 6.16 -2.59
N VAL A 23 6.07 5.68 -3.59
CA VAL A 23 5.04 4.63 -3.43
C VAL A 23 5.68 3.31 -3.00
N ASP A 24 6.87 2.96 -3.49
CA ASP A 24 7.54 1.72 -3.09
C ASP A 24 7.92 1.74 -1.60
N ALA A 25 8.44 2.87 -1.12
CA ALA A 25 8.67 3.09 0.31
C ALA A 25 7.37 3.06 1.10
N MET A 26 6.25 3.57 0.56
CA MET A 26 4.93 3.45 1.19
C MET A 26 4.53 1.98 1.34
N LEU A 27 4.55 1.21 0.26
CA LEU A 27 4.20 -0.22 0.27
C LEU A 27 5.08 -0.99 1.26
N ARG A 28 6.39 -0.67 1.30
CA ARG A 28 7.31 -1.28 2.26
C ARG A 28 6.91 -1.02 3.71
N ARG A 29 6.51 0.21 4.06
CA ARG A 29 6.00 0.52 5.42
C ARG A 29 4.76 -0.30 5.77
N PHE A 30 3.90 -0.64 4.80
CA PHE A 30 2.74 -1.52 5.03
C PHE A 30 3.16 -2.98 5.23
N GLN A 31 4.12 -3.49 4.45
CA GLN A 31 4.68 -4.82 4.65
C GLN A 31 5.31 -4.96 6.05
N ASP A 32 6.11 -3.97 6.47
CA ASP A 32 6.74 -3.97 7.78
C ASP A 32 5.69 -3.94 8.91
N ARG A 33 4.56 -3.24 8.72
CA ARG A 33 3.45 -3.24 9.68
C ARG A 33 2.72 -4.59 9.74
N ALA A 34 2.51 -5.27 8.63
CA ALA A 34 1.93 -6.61 8.62
C ALA A 34 2.79 -7.58 9.45
N GLU A 35 4.12 -7.54 9.26
CA GLU A 35 5.04 -8.38 10.03
C GLU A 35 5.06 -8.00 11.53
N ALA A 36 4.98 -6.70 11.85
CA ALA A 36 4.88 -6.23 13.24
C ALA A 36 3.59 -6.71 13.94
N VAL A 37 2.46 -6.72 13.24
CA VAL A 37 1.19 -7.25 13.78
C VAL A 37 1.26 -8.75 14.03
N ARG A 38 1.95 -9.50 13.17
CA ARG A 38 2.13 -10.96 13.32
C ARG A 38 3.06 -11.31 14.49
N SER A 39 4.07 -10.51 14.73
CA SER A 39 5.13 -10.77 15.72
C SER A 39 4.83 -10.21 17.11
N ARG A 40 3.90 -9.25 17.25
CA ARG A 40 3.59 -8.65 18.55
C ARG A 40 2.95 -9.66 19.52
N PRO A 41 3.38 -9.71 20.79
CA PRO A 41 2.69 -10.50 21.80
C PRO A 41 1.29 -9.93 22.06
N LEU A 42 0.30 -10.81 22.26
CA LEU A 42 -1.04 -10.39 22.68
C LEU A 42 -0.98 -9.80 24.10
N PRO A 43 -1.77 -8.75 24.38
CA PRO A 43 -1.92 -8.24 25.74
C PRO A 43 -2.33 -9.35 26.72
N PRO A 44 -1.88 -9.30 27.99
CA PRO A 44 -2.20 -10.31 29.01
C PRO A 44 -3.64 -10.14 29.52
N VAL A 45 -4.62 -10.25 28.64
CA VAL A 45 -6.06 -10.21 28.93
C VAL A 45 -6.69 -11.59 28.68
N ALA A 46 -7.80 -11.88 29.36
CA ALA A 46 -8.49 -13.17 29.31
C ALA A 46 -9.91 -13.04 28.73
N GLY A 47 -10.51 -14.19 28.40
CA GLY A 47 -11.92 -14.27 27.99
C GLY A 47 -12.24 -13.45 26.73
N GLU A 48 -13.40 -12.80 26.72
CA GLU A 48 -13.92 -12.05 25.57
C GLU A 48 -13.02 -10.88 25.14
N GLU A 49 -12.37 -10.22 26.09
CA GLU A 49 -11.41 -9.13 25.82
C GLU A 49 -10.25 -9.63 24.96
N ARG A 50 -9.72 -10.81 25.25
CA ARG A 50 -8.64 -11.43 24.46
C ARG A 50 -9.07 -11.68 23.01
N MET A 51 -10.31 -12.11 22.82
CA MET A 51 -10.84 -12.37 21.48
C MET A 51 -10.97 -11.11 20.64
N LYS A 52 -11.26 -9.95 21.26
CA LYS A 52 -11.28 -8.66 20.56
C LYS A 52 -9.88 -8.30 20.03
N PHE A 53 -8.84 -8.48 20.82
CA PHE A 53 -7.46 -8.23 20.37
C PHE A 53 -7.01 -9.17 19.26
N VAL A 54 -7.42 -10.45 19.30
CA VAL A 54 -7.15 -11.40 18.22
C VAL A 54 -7.81 -10.94 16.92
N LYS A 55 -9.13 -10.67 16.96
CA LYS A 55 -9.87 -10.21 15.78
C LYS A 55 -9.31 -8.91 15.21
N GLN A 56 -8.95 -7.97 16.08
CA GLN A 56 -8.32 -6.73 15.67
C GLN A 56 -6.96 -7.00 14.99
N ALA A 57 -6.12 -7.86 15.56
CA ALA A 57 -4.84 -8.21 14.94
C ALA A 57 -5.01 -8.93 13.60
N GLU A 58 -6.03 -9.78 13.45
CA GLU A 58 -6.34 -10.43 12.18
C GLU A 58 -6.76 -9.42 11.10
N SER A 59 -7.65 -8.48 11.44
CA SER A 59 -8.05 -7.40 10.53
C SER A 59 -6.88 -6.47 10.18
N ASP A 60 -6.13 -6.01 11.19
CA ASP A 60 -4.95 -5.15 11.00
C ASP A 60 -3.93 -5.81 10.06
N PHE A 61 -3.65 -7.11 10.29
CA PHE A 61 -2.73 -7.87 9.46
C PHE A 61 -3.20 -7.96 8.01
N LEU A 62 -4.47 -8.31 7.81
CA LEU A 62 -5.04 -8.45 6.47
C LEU A 62 -4.97 -7.13 5.71
N ASP A 63 -5.39 -6.03 6.33
CA ASP A 63 -5.41 -4.70 5.70
C ASP A 63 -4.00 -4.25 5.31
N TYR A 64 -3.02 -4.43 6.22
CA TYR A 64 -1.64 -4.09 5.92
C TYR A 64 -1.03 -4.98 4.83
N LYS A 65 -1.38 -6.27 4.82
CA LYS A 65 -0.89 -7.19 3.79
C LYS A 65 -1.47 -6.86 2.42
N LEU A 66 -2.76 -6.57 2.35
CA LEU A 66 -3.45 -6.20 1.10
C LEU A 66 -2.82 -4.98 0.45
N VAL A 67 -2.57 -3.92 1.23
CA VAL A 67 -1.91 -2.71 0.71
C VAL A 67 -0.44 -2.99 0.42
N GLY A 68 0.29 -3.66 1.31
CA GLY A 68 1.72 -3.90 1.17
C GLY A 68 2.10 -4.79 -0.02
N ASP A 69 1.19 -5.66 -0.47
CA ASP A 69 1.40 -6.53 -1.64
C ASP A 69 0.87 -5.96 -2.96
N ALA A 70 0.25 -4.78 -2.92
CA ALA A 70 -0.31 -4.18 -4.11
C ALA A 70 0.79 -3.88 -5.15
N ALA A 71 0.50 -4.14 -6.42
CA ALA A 71 1.21 -3.47 -7.50
C ALA A 71 0.65 -2.06 -7.66
N TRP A 72 1.45 -1.11 -8.17
CA TRP A 72 0.98 0.25 -8.37
C TRP A 72 1.25 0.78 -9.78
N SER A 73 0.37 1.68 -10.23
CA SER A 73 0.48 2.45 -11.47
C SER A 73 -0.10 3.85 -11.26
N VAL A 74 0.20 4.77 -12.18
CA VAL A 74 -0.45 6.08 -12.26
C VAL A 74 -1.30 6.09 -13.50
N GLU A 75 -2.59 6.33 -13.33
CA GLU A 75 -3.58 6.30 -14.40
C GLU A 75 -4.44 7.55 -14.26
N ASP A 76 -4.55 8.35 -15.32
CA ASP A 76 -5.34 9.60 -15.35
C ASP A 76 -5.06 10.58 -14.18
N GLY A 77 -3.82 10.60 -13.69
CA GLY A 77 -3.40 11.46 -12.56
C GLY A 77 -3.70 10.87 -11.18
N GLU A 78 -4.14 9.61 -11.10
CA GLU A 78 -4.46 8.91 -9.86
C GLU A 78 -3.48 7.76 -9.58
N LEU A 79 -3.14 7.55 -8.31
CA LEU A 79 -2.43 6.34 -7.87
C LEU A 79 -3.40 5.16 -7.83
N VAL A 80 -3.16 4.17 -8.67
CA VAL A 80 -3.94 2.94 -8.71
C VAL A 80 -3.16 1.82 -8.02
N LEU A 81 -3.76 1.23 -6.98
CA LEU A 81 -3.26 0.03 -6.31
C LEU A 81 -4.02 -1.20 -6.82
N ARG A 82 -3.28 -2.14 -7.42
CA ARG A 82 -3.81 -3.41 -7.92
C ARG A 82 -3.47 -4.53 -6.96
N ILE A 83 -4.50 -5.02 -6.27
CA ILE A 83 -4.36 -6.09 -5.29
C ILE A 83 -4.78 -7.41 -5.93
N PRO A 84 -3.87 -8.40 -6.06
CA PRO A 84 -4.20 -9.68 -6.66
C PRO A 84 -5.08 -10.50 -5.72
N LEU A 85 -6.36 -10.65 -6.05
CA LEU A 85 -7.28 -11.57 -5.39
C LEU A 85 -7.04 -12.97 -5.97
N ARG A 86 -5.92 -13.62 -5.67
CA ARG A 86 -5.73 -15.02 -6.08
C ARG A 86 -6.79 -15.85 -5.35
N SER A 87 -7.77 -16.38 -6.09
CA SER A 87 -8.57 -17.50 -5.64
C SER A 87 -7.61 -18.66 -5.40
N SER A 88 -7.36 -19.04 -4.15
CA SER A 88 -6.81 -20.38 -3.89
C SER A 88 -7.94 -21.39 -4.08
N ASP A 89 -8.34 -21.60 -5.33
CA ASP A 89 -9.11 -22.78 -5.70
C ASP A 89 -8.59 -23.24 -7.07
N PRO A 90 -7.74 -24.28 -7.14
CA PRO A 90 -7.55 -24.96 -8.41
C PRO A 90 -8.93 -25.53 -8.79
N ALA A 91 -9.44 -25.13 -9.96
CA ALA A 91 -10.68 -25.68 -10.51
C ALA A 91 -10.66 -27.23 -10.45
N PRO A 92 -11.81 -27.88 -10.19
CA PRO A 92 -11.88 -29.33 -10.03
C PRO A 92 -11.43 -30.11 -11.27
#